data_AF-A0A412CLA9-F1
#
_entry.id   AF-A0A412CLA9-F1
#
_cell.length_a   1.000
_cell.length_b   1.000
_cell.length_c   1.000
_cell.angle_alpha   90.00
_cell.angle_beta   90.00
_cell.angle_gamma   90.00
#
_symmetry.space_group_name_H-M   'P 1'
#
loop_
_entity.id
_entity.type
_entity.pdbx_description
1 polymer ?
#
loop_
_entity_poly.entity_id
_entity_poly.type
_entity_poly.pdbx_seq_one_letter_code
_entity_poly.pdbx_strand_id
1 'polypeptide(L)' 'MKNFLNRYFADELTSDEKRNFLQEVDNSEELKEEFIENQNLVVLLDWTFPENENDEEVAQQKLKEFMRKMEQRKTK' A
#
# COMPACT_ATOMS: atom_id res chain seq x y z
N MET A 1 -10.69 -2.15 15.43
CA MET A 1 -10.29 -2.19 14.00
C MET A 1 -9.23 -1.14 13.66
N LYS A 2 -9.46 0.18 13.78
CA LYS A 2 -8.44 1.22 13.50
C LYS A 2 -7.05 1.02 14.16
N ASN A 3 -7.01 0.39 15.34
CA ASN A 3 -5.75 0.14 16.05
C ASN A 3 -4.86 -0.92 15.36
N PHE A 4 -5.44 -1.98 14.76
CA PHE A 4 -4.64 -3.00 14.07
C PHE A 4 -4.18 -2.57 12.68
N LEU A 5 -4.97 -1.76 11.97
CA LEU A 5 -4.60 -1.20 10.67
C LEU A 5 -3.35 -0.31 10.77
N ASN A 6 -3.35 0.64 11.70
CA ASN A 6 -2.20 1.53 11.91
C ASN A 6 -0.97 0.75 12.37
N ARG A 7 -1.14 -0.21 13.30
CA ARG A 7 -0.05 -1.09 13.77
C ARG A 7 0.51 -1.96 12.64
N TYR A 8 -0.34 -2.42 11.70
CA TYR A 8 0.10 -3.20 10.56
C TYR A 8 1.04 -2.40 9.66
N PHE A 9 0.66 -1.17 9.30
CA PHE A 9 1.48 -0.29 8.45
C PHE A 9 2.69 0.32 9.16
N ALA A 10 2.66 0.42 10.49
CA ALA A 10 3.81 0.81 11.31
C ALA A 10 4.79 -0.36 11.60
N ASP A 11 4.53 -1.55 11.04
CA ASP A 11 5.32 -2.77 11.25
C ASP A 11 5.37 -3.26 12.72
N GLU A 12 4.38 -2.90 13.52
CA GLU A 12 4.30 -3.22 14.96
C GLU A 12 3.60 -4.56 15.27
N LEU A 13 3.14 -5.27 14.24
CA LEU A 13 2.49 -6.57 14.38
C LEU A 13 3.51 -7.71 14.21
N THR A 14 3.42 -8.69 15.10
CA THR A 14 4.11 -9.98 14.93
C THR A 14 3.61 -10.72 13.68
N SER A 15 4.36 -11.71 13.20
CA SER A 15 3.97 -12.49 12.02
C SER A 15 2.61 -13.18 12.17
N ASP A 16 2.28 -13.67 13.37
CA ASP A 16 0.99 -14.32 13.63
C ASP A 16 -0.15 -13.30 13.69
N GLU A 17 0.06 -12.15 14.33
CA GLU A 17 -0.91 -11.04 14.31
C GLU A 17 -1.16 -10.53 12.90
N LYS A 18 -0.13 -10.44 12.05
CA LYS A 18 -0.28 -10.04 10.64
C LYS A 18 -1.17 -11.02 9.87
N ARG A 19 -0.98 -12.32 10.04
CA ARG A 19 -1.82 -13.34 9.36
C ARG A 19 -3.28 -13.22 9.79
N ASN A 20 -3.53 -13.11 11.09
CA ASN A 20 -4.89 -12.98 11.62
C ASN A 20 -5.54 -11.69 11.13
N PHE A 21 -4.81 -10.57 11.15
CA PHE A 21 -5.31 -9.31 10.64
C PHE A 21 -5.65 -9.37 9.14
N LEU A 22 -4.79 -9.98 8.31
CA LEU A 22 -5.08 -10.11 6.88
C LEU A 22 -6.29 -11.02 6.60
N GLN A 23 -6.55 -12.01 7.45
CA GLN A 23 -7.80 -12.77 7.38
C GLN A 23 -9.03 -11.91 7.74
N GLU A 24 -8.93 -11.03 8.73
CA GLU A 24 -10.01 -10.08 9.05
C GLU A 24 -10.27 -9.11 7.89
N VAL A 25 -9.22 -8.63 7.24
CA VAL A 25 -9.30 -7.77 6.04
C VAL A 25 -10.02 -8.49 4.90
N ASP A 26 -9.74 -9.77 4.67
CA ASP A 26 -10.40 -10.52 3.59
C ASP A 26 -11.90 -10.75 3.84
N ASN A 27 -12.28 -10.89 5.11
CA ASN A 27 -13.65 -11.17 5.55
C ASN A 27 -14.53 -9.91 5.77
N SER A 28 -13.99 -8.70 5.62
CA SER A 28 -14.72 -7.44 5.84
C SER A 28 -14.46 -6.45 4.71
N GLU A 29 -15.49 -6.15 3.92
CA GLU A 29 -15.37 -5.22 2.79
C GLU A 29 -15.03 -3.78 3.24
N GLU A 30 -15.62 -3.31 4.35
CA GLU A 30 -15.27 -2.00 4.93
C GLU A 30 -13.78 -1.92 5.31
N LEU A 31 -13.26 -2.97 5.96
CA LEU A 31 -11.85 -3.01 6.36
C LEU A 31 -10.93 -3.19 5.15
N LYS A 32 -11.39 -3.90 4.11
CA LYS A 32 -10.67 -4.08 2.84
C LYS A 32 -10.52 -2.76 2.10
N GLU A 33 -11.57 -1.95 2.05
CA GLU A 33 -11.51 -0.60 1.48
C GLU A 33 -10.54 0.29 2.26
N GLU A 34 -10.66 0.36 3.59
CA GLU A 34 -9.72 1.13 4.44
C GLU A 34 -8.26 0.65 4.26
N PHE A 35 -8.04 -0.66 4.13
CA PHE A 35 -6.71 -1.24 3.91
C PHE A 35 -6.12 -0.83 2.57
N ILE A 36 -6.91 -0.88 1.48
CA ILE A 36 -6.48 -0.48 0.14
C ILE A 36 -6.15 1.02 0.10
N GLU A 37 -6.97 1.86 0.73
CA GLU A 37 -6.72 3.30 0.80
C GLU A 37 -5.39 3.61 1.51
N ASN A 38 -5.14 3.00 2.66
CA ASN A 38 -3.88 3.18 3.39
C ASN A 38 -2.69 2.63 2.61
N GLN A 39 -2.82 1.47 1.97
CA GLN A 39 -1.76 0.91 1.12
C GLN A 39 -1.42 1.84 -0.05
N ASN A 40 -2.44 2.41 -0.71
CA ASN A 40 -2.24 3.39 -1.78
C ASN A 40 -1.53 4.64 -1.26
N LEU A 41 -1.90 5.13 -0.08
CA LEU A 41 -1.27 6.30 0.54
C LEU A 41 0.21 6.04 0.84
N VAL A 42 0.57 4.89 1.40
CA VAL A 42 1.97 4.52 1.66
C VAL A 42 2.78 4.49 0.36
N VAL A 43 2.25 3.88 -0.70
CA VAL A 43 2.93 3.84 -2.01
C VAL A 43 3.13 5.24 -2.58
N LEU A 44 2.15 6.14 -2.42
CA LEU A 44 2.27 7.53 -2.86
C LEU A 44 3.31 8.32 -2.05
N LEU A 45 3.40 8.10 -0.73
CA LEU A 45 4.39 8.72 0.12
C LEU A 45 5.80 8.24 -0.23
N ASP A 46 6.00 6.94 -0.41
CA ASP A 46 7.27 6.34 -0.85
C ASP A 46 7.74 6.84 -2.24
N TRP A 47 6.80 7.27 -3.08
CA TRP A 47 7.12 7.89 -4.38
C TRP A 47 7.39 9.38 -4.31
N THR A 48 6.66 10.10 -3.46
CA THR A 48 6.78 11.56 -3.36
C THR A 48 8.00 11.96 -2.54
N PHE A 49 8.38 11.12 -1.57
CA PHE A 49 9.52 11.32 -0.69
C PHE A 49 10.45 10.10 -0.74
N PRO A 50 11.08 9.82 -1.89
CA PRO A 50 12.13 8.81 -1.92
C PRO A 50 13.24 9.26 -0.97
N GLU A 51 13.74 8.37 -0.11
CA GLU A 51 14.95 8.61 0.71
C GLU A 51 16.16 9.08 -0.14
N ASN A 52 16.09 8.85 -1.46
CA ASN A 52 16.99 9.38 -2.47
C ASN A 52 16.35 10.62 -3.13
N GLU A 53 16.35 11.75 -2.44
CA GLU A 53 15.66 13.01 -2.81
C GLU A 53 16.00 13.61 -4.20
N ASN A 54 16.96 13.07 -4.95
CA ASN A 54 17.53 13.73 -6.14
C ASN A 54 17.48 12.95 -7.47
N ASP A 55 16.87 11.77 -7.52
CA ASP A 55 16.88 10.98 -8.75
C ASP A 55 15.53 11.08 -9.49
N GLU A 56 15.36 12.20 -10.21
CA GLU A 56 14.19 12.47 -11.08
C GLU A 56 13.89 11.29 -12.01
N GLU A 57 14.93 10.59 -12.47
CA GLU A 57 14.83 9.44 -13.37
C GLU A 57 14.14 8.25 -12.67
N VAL A 58 14.47 8.01 -11.39
CA VAL A 58 13.84 6.95 -10.57
C VAL A 58 12.37 7.26 -10.32
N ALA A 59 12.02 8.53 -10.03
CA ALA A 59 10.64 8.93 -9.84
C ALA A 59 9.81 8.77 -11.13
N GLN A 60 10.37 9.21 -12.27
CA GLN A 60 9.72 9.07 -13.57
C GLN A 60 9.56 7.59 -14.00
N GLN A 61 10.55 6.74 -13.73
CA GLN A 61 10.47 5.31 -14.01
C GLN A 61 9.37 4.64 -13.19
N LYS A 62 9.31 4.93 -11.88
CA LYS A 62 8.27 4.40 -10.99
C LYS A 62 6.86 4.82 -11.42
N LEU A 63 6.67 6.08 -11.84
CA LEU A 63 5.40 6.57 -12.36
C LEU A 63 4.99 5.87 -13.67
N LYS A 64 5.92 5.70 -14.62
CA LYS A 64 5.65 4.96 -15.87
C LYS A 64 5.23 3.52 -15.59
N GLU A 65 5.91 2.84 -14.67
CA GLU A 65 5.56 1.47 -14.29
C GLU A 65 4.17 1.37 -13.66
N PHE A 66 3.78 2.36 -12.85
CA PHE A 66 2.45 2.42 -12.26
C PHE A 66 1.35 2.61 -13.29
N MET A 67 1.49 3.60 -14.17
CA MET A 67 0.52 3.88 -15.22
C MET A 67 0.29 2.64 -16.10
N ARG A 68 1.38 1.94 -16.46
CA ARG A 68 1.30 0.66 -17.19
C ARG A 68 0.51 -0.40 -16.43
N LYS A 69 0.75 -0.57 -15.11
CA LYS A 69 0.02 -1.54 -14.28
C LYS A 69 -1.47 -1.16 -14.16
N MET A 70 -1.79 0.13 -14.08
CA MET A 70 -3.17 0.62 -14.03
C MET A 70 -3.92 0.38 -15.35
N GLU A 71 -3.27 0.59 -16.49
CA GLU A 71 -3.83 0.29 -17.82
C GLU A 71 -4.13 -1.20 -18.00
N GLN A 72 -3.20 -2.07 -17.57
CA GLN A 72 -3.38 -3.53 -17.62
C GLN A 72 -4.55 -4.02 -16.76
N ARG A 73 -4.86 -3.31 -15.66
CA ARG A 73 -6.02 -3.63 -14.81
C ARG A 73 -7.34 -3.22 -15.45
N LYS A 74 -7.36 -2.18 -16.29
CA LYS A 74 -8.57 -1.74 -17.02
C LYS A 74 -8.90 -2.62 -18.23
N THR A 75 -7.95 -3.42 -18.70
CA THR A 75 -8.10 -4.33 -19.84
C THR A 75 -8.45 -5.77 -19.43
N LYS A 76 -8.66 -6.02 -18.13
CA LYS A 76 -9.12 -7.29 -17.56
C LYS A 76 -10.54 -7.13 -17.04
#